data_AF-A0A4Y7SPA9-F1
#
_entry.id   AF-A0A4Y7SPA9-F1
#
_cell.length_a   1.000
_cell.length_b   1.000
_cell.length_c   1.000
_cell.angle_alpha   90.00
_cell.angle_beta   90.00
_cell.angle_gamma   90.00
#
_symmetry.space_group_name_H-M   'P 1'
#
loop_
_entity.id
_entity.type
_entity.pdbx_description
1 polymer ?
#
loop_
_entity_poly.entity_id
_entity_poly.type
_entity_poly.pdbx_seq_one_letter_code
_entity_poly.pdbx_strand_id
1 'polypeptide(L)'
;MLPPRSSVLDQAFMATSSPMERIIGQFGGELRQPGTPFANLMEIAIRRSQSNAVKVMYPQLDHNPDTTKLPKFAEDVGNGYVFLRPRQYKLSAWKETDDSIREMIEQEVNMVRVAKWGRMRLPNGQICRSYYCESNRKRKHQRVSRNVLVTIDGCEDYGEVQFFFYTQSLEPKAIISLYDPRNEELYEHSRNTVSACEFERYSDLHIVDVTAIKAVISMQPMPPWAPEELSDHWFVVEKSGLEDVEITGWQEPLVGGDQDDYEEADAS
;
A
#
# COMPACT_ATOMS: atom_id res chain seq x y z
N MET A 1 26.25 -26.83 -9.05
CA MET A 1 25.38 -27.05 -10.23
C MET A 1 24.29 -25.99 -10.14
N LEU A 2 24.39 -24.91 -10.93
CA LEU A 2 23.47 -23.76 -10.83
C LEU A 2 22.12 -24.10 -11.49
N PRO A 3 20.98 -23.99 -10.80
CA PRO A 3 19.66 -24.14 -11.40
C PRO A 3 19.21 -22.82 -12.06
N PRO A 4 18.15 -22.84 -12.90
CA PRO A 4 17.92 -21.81 -13.91
C PRO A 4 17.44 -20.49 -13.29
N ARG A 5 17.91 -19.37 -13.88
CA ARG A 5 17.61 -17.96 -13.54
C ARG A 5 16.12 -17.56 -13.58
N SER A 6 15.18 -18.48 -13.72
CA SER A 6 13.79 -18.20 -14.07
C SER A 6 12.86 -17.94 -12.87
N SER A 7 13.18 -18.41 -11.66
CA SER A 7 12.22 -18.37 -10.52
C SER A 7 12.20 -17.04 -9.76
N VAL A 8 13.35 -16.35 -9.66
CA VAL A 8 13.45 -15.02 -9.02
C VAL A 8 12.69 -13.98 -9.85
N LEU A 9 12.78 -14.13 -11.17
CA LEU A 9 12.08 -13.29 -12.12
C LEU A 9 10.57 -13.43 -11.94
N ASP A 10 10.01 -14.63 -11.77
CA ASP A 10 8.55 -14.80 -11.67
C ASP A 10 7.90 -14.04 -10.50
N GLN A 11 8.52 -13.99 -9.31
CA GLN A 11 7.93 -13.29 -8.16
C GLN A 11 8.10 -11.76 -8.22
N ALA A 12 9.27 -11.27 -8.65
CA ALA A 12 9.47 -9.85 -8.93
C ALA A 12 8.65 -9.37 -10.15
N PHE A 13 8.44 -10.27 -11.13
CA PHE A 13 7.57 -10.07 -12.27
C PHE A 13 6.12 -9.95 -11.80
N MET A 14 5.63 -10.70 -10.83
CA MET A 14 4.26 -10.53 -10.30
C MET A 14 4.02 -9.16 -9.63
N ALA A 15 5.03 -8.59 -8.98
CA ALA A 15 4.93 -7.25 -8.39
C ALA A 15 4.94 -6.14 -9.44
N THR A 16 5.80 -6.27 -10.46
CA THR A 16 5.88 -5.34 -11.61
C THR A 16 4.80 -5.59 -12.68
N SER A 17 4.21 -6.78 -12.71
CA SER A 17 3.11 -7.14 -13.61
C SER A 17 1.80 -6.54 -13.12
N SER A 18 1.61 -6.24 -11.83
CA SER A 18 0.34 -5.68 -11.36
C SER A 18 -0.04 -4.34 -12.04
N PRO A 19 0.86 -3.36 -12.20
CA PRO A 19 0.61 -2.18 -13.05
C PRO A 19 0.47 -2.55 -14.53
N MET A 20 1.36 -3.38 -15.08
CA MET A 20 1.37 -3.73 -16.50
C MET A 20 0.15 -4.55 -16.94
N GLU A 21 -0.26 -5.56 -16.19
CA GLU A 21 -1.47 -6.38 -16.37
C GLU A 21 -2.74 -5.53 -16.27
N ARG A 22 -2.77 -4.54 -15.37
CA ARG A 22 -3.90 -3.61 -15.28
C ARG A 22 -3.94 -2.69 -16.50
N ILE A 23 -2.79 -2.20 -16.96
CA ILE A 23 -2.66 -1.44 -18.21
C ILE A 23 -3.10 -2.30 -19.40
N ILE A 24 -2.69 -3.58 -19.44
CA ILE A 24 -3.10 -4.56 -20.46
C ILE A 24 -4.62 -4.78 -20.43
N GLY A 25 -5.21 -4.98 -19.25
CA GLY A 25 -6.66 -5.15 -19.10
C GLY A 25 -7.43 -3.90 -19.54
N GLN A 26 -6.91 -2.72 -19.23
CA GLN A 26 -7.53 -1.47 -19.63
C GLN A 26 -7.45 -1.26 -21.15
N PHE A 27 -6.28 -1.48 -21.75
CA PHE A 27 -6.12 -1.43 -23.19
C PHE A 27 -6.93 -2.53 -23.91
N GLY A 28 -7.07 -3.70 -23.29
CA GLY A 28 -7.92 -4.79 -23.77
C GLY A 28 -9.39 -4.38 -23.91
N GLY A 29 -9.91 -3.58 -22.96
CA GLY A 29 -11.27 -3.04 -23.03
C GLY A 29 -11.48 -1.99 -24.14
N GLU A 30 -10.41 -1.34 -24.59
CA GLU A 30 -10.44 -0.32 -25.65
C GLU A 30 -10.14 -0.88 -27.05
N LEU A 31 -9.69 -2.14 -27.12
CA LEU A 31 -9.31 -2.81 -28.35
C LEU A 31 -10.55 -3.17 -29.20
N ARG A 32 -10.92 -2.29 -30.15
CA ARG A 32 -12.14 -2.45 -30.97
C ARG A 32 -11.94 -3.11 -32.34
N GLN A 33 -10.72 -3.52 -32.73
CA GLN A 33 -10.44 -4.06 -34.07
C GLN A 33 -9.61 -5.36 -34.05
N PRO A 34 -10.11 -6.47 -34.65
CA PRO A 34 -9.39 -7.75 -34.69
C PRO A 34 -8.33 -7.84 -35.80
N GLY A 35 -8.34 -6.94 -36.80
CA GLY A 35 -7.47 -7.05 -37.99
C GLY A 35 -6.02 -6.60 -37.79
N THR A 36 -5.79 -5.55 -36.99
CA THR A 36 -4.44 -5.01 -36.68
C THR A 36 -4.35 -4.60 -35.20
N PRO A 37 -4.44 -5.55 -34.27
CA PRO A 37 -4.58 -5.26 -32.83
C PRO A 37 -3.39 -4.46 -32.28
N PHE A 38 -2.16 -4.76 -32.71
CA PHE A 38 -0.96 -4.07 -32.24
C PHE A 38 -0.90 -2.61 -32.70
N ALA A 39 -1.24 -2.32 -33.96
CA ALA A 39 -1.23 -0.94 -34.48
C ALA A 39 -2.29 -0.07 -33.77
N ASN A 40 -3.48 -0.64 -33.55
CA ASN A 40 -4.56 0.03 -32.81
C ASN A 40 -4.16 0.28 -31.34
N LEU A 41 -3.56 -0.73 -30.69
CA LEU A 41 -3.05 -0.60 -29.32
C LEU A 41 -2.00 0.51 -29.19
N MET A 42 -1.06 0.59 -30.13
CA MET A 42 -0.03 1.64 -30.13
C MET A 42 -0.65 3.03 -30.28
N GLU A 43 -1.64 3.18 -31.15
CA GLU A 43 -2.33 4.46 -31.34
C GLU A 43 -3.11 4.87 -30.07
N ILE A 44 -3.78 3.91 -29.42
CA ILE A 44 -4.45 4.12 -28.13
C ILE A 44 -3.44 4.58 -27.06
N ALA A 45 -2.32 3.86 -26.94
CA ALA A 45 -1.28 4.18 -25.96
C ALA A 45 -0.68 5.58 -26.19
N ILE A 46 -0.40 5.95 -27.44
CA ILE A 46 0.11 7.28 -27.81
C ILE A 46 -0.90 8.38 -27.45
N ARG A 47 -2.16 8.24 -27.87
CA ARG A 47 -3.21 9.22 -27.58
C ARG A 47 -3.40 9.41 -26.08
N ARG A 48 -3.32 8.33 -25.32
CA ARG A 48 -3.46 8.37 -23.87
C ARG A 48 -2.25 8.97 -23.17
N SER A 49 -1.04 8.62 -23.59
CA SER A 49 0.19 9.25 -23.10
C SER A 49 0.17 10.76 -23.35
N GLN A 50 -0.24 11.20 -24.55
CA GLN A 50 -0.39 12.61 -24.88
C GLN A 50 -1.47 13.30 -24.04
N SER A 51 -2.63 12.68 -23.86
CA SER A 51 -3.70 13.23 -23.01
C SER A 51 -3.27 13.33 -21.55
N ASN A 52 -2.63 12.30 -21.02
CA ASN A 52 -2.09 12.31 -19.65
C ASN A 52 -1.03 13.41 -19.50
N ALA A 53 -0.07 13.50 -20.42
CA ALA A 53 0.96 14.54 -20.39
C ALA A 53 0.35 15.95 -20.35
N VAL A 54 -0.68 16.22 -21.15
CA VAL A 54 -1.40 17.50 -21.14
C VAL A 54 -2.13 17.73 -19.81
N LYS A 55 -2.82 16.71 -19.27
CA LYS A 55 -3.51 16.80 -17.98
C LYS A 55 -2.55 17.07 -16.83
N VAL A 56 -1.34 16.56 -16.89
CA VAL A 56 -0.31 16.79 -15.87
C VAL A 56 0.27 18.19 -15.98
N MET A 57 0.59 18.63 -17.19
CA MET A 57 1.09 20.00 -17.43
C MET A 57 0.03 21.05 -17.09
N TYR A 58 -1.25 20.73 -17.30
CA TYR A 58 -2.37 21.64 -17.09
C TYR A 58 -3.54 20.93 -16.38
N PRO A 59 -3.44 20.70 -15.04
CA PRO A 59 -4.47 20.00 -14.27
C PRO A 59 -5.87 20.63 -14.38
N GLN A 60 -5.94 21.95 -14.62
CA GLN A 60 -7.19 22.68 -14.83
C GLN A 60 -7.99 22.24 -16.06
N LEU A 61 -7.36 21.54 -17.01
CA LEU A 61 -8.02 21.01 -18.21
C LEU A 61 -8.65 19.63 -17.97
N ASP A 62 -8.35 18.97 -16.84
CA ASP A 62 -9.00 17.70 -16.51
C ASP A 62 -10.40 17.96 -15.94
N HIS A 63 -11.38 18.07 -16.84
CA HIS A 63 -12.78 18.27 -16.48
C HIS A 63 -13.50 16.98 -16.07
N ASN A 64 -12.78 15.89 -15.77
CA ASN A 64 -13.42 14.67 -15.35
C ASN A 64 -14.00 14.85 -13.92
N PRO A 65 -15.33 14.82 -13.75
CA PRO A 65 -15.96 15.04 -12.45
C PRO A 65 -15.65 13.90 -11.46
N ASP A 66 -15.16 12.75 -11.93
CA ASP A 66 -14.88 11.58 -11.10
C ASP A 66 -13.44 11.57 -10.54
N THR A 67 -12.47 12.23 -11.17
CA THR A 67 -11.09 12.31 -10.66
C THR A 67 -10.92 13.38 -9.57
N THR A 68 -11.80 14.38 -9.56
CA THR A 68 -11.75 15.50 -8.61
C THR A 68 -12.53 15.25 -7.33
N LYS A 69 -13.50 14.33 -7.35
CA LYS A 69 -14.36 14.05 -6.18
C LYS A 69 -13.78 12.96 -5.30
N LEU A 70 -13.56 13.31 -4.04
CA LEU A 70 -13.28 12.31 -3.01
C LEU A 70 -14.48 11.35 -2.89
N PRO A 71 -14.23 10.05 -2.66
CA PRO A 71 -15.29 9.08 -2.50
C PRO A 71 -16.05 9.36 -1.21
N LYS A 72 -17.27 8.83 -1.12
CA LYS A 72 -18.14 9.05 0.05
C LYS A 72 -17.43 8.63 1.34
N PHE A 73 -17.50 9.49 2.34
CA PHE A 73 -16.89 9.29 3.67
C PHE A 73 -15.35 9.18 3.67
N ALA A 74 -14.70 9.63 2.59
CA ALA A 74 -13.28 9.96 2.68
C ALA A 74 -13.11 11.30 3.40
N GLU A 75 -12.01 11.42 4.13
CA GLU A 75 -11.64 12.64 4.84
C GLU A 75 -10.29 13.11 4.30
N ASP A 76 -10.27 14.34 3.78
CA ASP A 76 -9.04 15.01 3.36
C ASP A 76 -8.25 15.39 4.61
N VAL A 77 -7.02 14.90 4.66
CA VAL A 77 -6.09 15.11 5.77
C VAL A 77 -5.18 16.31 5.48
N GLY A 78 -5.15 16.79 4.24
CA GLY A 78 -4.25 17.83 3.75
C GLY A 78 -3.00 17.25 3.08
N ASN A 79 -2.29 18.11 2.34
CA ASN A 79 -1.04 17.77 1.63
C ASN A 79 -1.16 16.56 0.68
N GLY A 80 -2.35 16.28 0.15
CA GLY A 80 -2.62 15.14 -0.74
C GLY A 80 -2.92 13.82 -0.03
N TYR A 81 -2.81 13.77 1.31
CA TYR A 81 -3.19 12.62 2.12
C TYR A 81 -4.70 12.58 2.31
N VAL A 82 -5.30 11.39 2.16
CA VAL A 82 -6.75 11.22 2.35
C VAL A 82 -7.03 9.93 3.10
N PHE A 83 -7.78 10.01 4.20
CA PHE A 83 -8.30 8.86 4.89
C PHE A 83 -9.47 8.25 4.14
N LEU A 84 -9.43 6.93 3.97
CA LEU A 84 -10.36 6.15 3.16
C LEU A 84 -10.97 5.00 3.98
N ARG A 85 -12.18 4.62 3.60
CA ARG A 85 -12.90 3.48 4.21
C ARG A 85 -12.12 2.15 4.07
N PRO A 86 -12.28 1.22 5.01
CA PRO A 86 -13.25 1.22 6.12
C PRO A 86 -12.83 2.09 7.30
N ARG A 87 -13.80 2.65 8.01
CA ARG A 87 -13.61 3.35 9.28
C ARG A 87 -14.43 2.62 10.34
N GLN A 88 -13.83 2.37 11.49
CA GLN A 88 -14.50 1.81 12.64
C GLN A 88 -15.64 2.74 13.08
N TYR A 89 -16.87 2.21 13.07
CA TYR A 89 -18.07 2.99 13.38
C TYR A 89 -18.29 3.17 14.89
N LYS A 90 -18.10 2.09 15.67
CA LYS A 90 -18.22 2.11 17.14
C LYS A 90 -16.86 1.91 17.79
N LEU A 91 -16.53 2.74 18.78
CA LEU A 91 -15.34 2.58 19.61
C LEU A 91 -15.53 1.35 20.54
N SER A 92 -15.01 0.22 20.12
CA SER A 92 -14.97 -1.01 20.94
C SER A 92 -13.87 -0.90 22.00
N ALA A 93 -13.95 -1.74 23.03
CA ALA A 93 -12.78 -2.00 23.87
C ALA A 93 -11.65 -2.61 23.02
N TRP A 94 -10.41 -2.42 23.47
CA TRP A 94 -9.26 -3.13 22.92
C TRP A 94 -9.42 -4.64 23.16
N LYS A 95 -8.97 -5.44 22.21
CA LYS A 95 -8.82 -6.88 22.44
C LYS A 95 -7.58 -7.09 23.32
N GLU A 96 -7.52 -8.19 24.07
CA GLU A 96 -6.32 -8.54 24.87
C GLU A 96 -5.06 -8.61 24.00
N THR A 97 -5.19 -9.05 22.74
CA THR A 97 -4.09 -9.08 21.76
C THR A 97 -3.55 -7.69 21.38
N ASP A 98 -4.30 -6.62 21.65
CA ASP A 98 -3.93 -5.23 21.32
C ASP A 98 -3.35 -4.48 22.55
N ASP A 99 -2.97 -5.17 23.64
CA ASP A 99 -2.55 -4.53 24.89
C ASP A 99 -1.34 -3.59 24.73
N SER A 100 -0.35 -3.97 23.92
CA SER A 100 0.82 -3.13 23.62
C SER A 100 0.43 -1.85 22.87
N ILE A 101 -0.50 -1.96 21.92
CA ILE A 101 -1.04 -0.80 21.19
C ILE A 101 -1.82 0.12 22.12
N ARG A 102 -2.63 -0.45 23.02
CA ARG A 102 -3.38 0.33 24.01
C ARG A 102 -2.43 1.13 24.88
N GLU A 103 -1.43 0.47 25.47
CA GLU A 103 -0.48 1.12 26.38
C GLU A 103 0.23 2.29 25.69
N MET A 104 0.69 2.09 24.45
CA MET A 104 1.32 3.14 23.64
C MET A 104 0.39 4.34 23.39
N ILE A 105 -0.86 4.11 22.99
CA ILE A 105 -1.82 5.20 22.75
C ILE A 105 -2.13 5.95 24.06
N GLU A 106 -2.25 5.23 25.18
CA GLU A 106 -2.48 5.85 26.48
C GLU A 106 -1.28 6.69 26.93
N GLN A 107 -0.05 6.22 26.71
CA GLN A 107 1.18 6.91 27.11
C GLN A 107 1.52 8.11 26.22
N GLU A 108 1.46 7.95 24.89
CA GLU A 108 1.93 8.98 23.94
C GLU A 108 0.82 9.94 23.50
N VAL A 109 -0.42 9.46 23.38
CA VAL A 109 -1.56 10.23 22.84
C VAL A 109 -2.56 10.61 23.93
N ASN A 110 -2.46 10.02 25.13
CA ASN A 110 -3.38 10.24 26.24
C ASN A 110 -4.85 9.95 25.85
N MET A 111 -5.07 8.83 25.17
CA MET A 111 -6.39 8.38 24.74
C MET A 111 -6.65 6.94 25.17
N VAL A 112 -7.85 6.67 25.67
CA VAL A 112 -8.25 5.31 26.08
C VAL A 112 -8.71 4.48 24.87
N ARG A 113 -9.29 5.13 23.84
CA ARG A 113 -9.81 4.48 22.63
C ARG A 113 -9.67 5.40 21.42
N VAL A 114 -9.44 4.82 20.24
CA VAL A 114 -9.36 5.55 18.97
C VAL A 114 -10.22 4.87 17.90
N ALA A 115 -10.74 5.65 16.96
CA ALA A 115 -11.48 5.11 15.82
C ALA A 115 -10.48 4.71 14.72
N LYS A 116 -10.39 3.41 14.43
CA LYS A 116 -9.47 2.87 13.42
C LYS A 116 -9.95 3.20 12.01
N TRP A 117 -9.05 3.71 11.18
CA TRP A 117 -9.18 3.85 9.74
C TRP A 117 -8.34 2.79 9.04
N GLY A 118 -8.92 2.19 8.01
CA GLY A 118 -8.36 1.06 7.31
C GLY A 118 -7.47 1.40 6.13
N ARG A 119 -7.60 2.61 5.58
CA ARG A 119 -6.91 2.99 4.34
C ARG A 119 -6.53 4.46 4.35
N MET A 120 -5.43 4.75 3.67
CA MET A 120 -4.95 6.09 3.40
C MET A 120 -4.46 6.19 1.96
N ARG A 121 -4.89 7.21 1.23
CA ARG A 121 -4.26 7.63 -0.02
C ARG A 121 -3.07 8.52 0.31
N LEU A 122 -1.91 8.19 -0.25
CA LEU A 122 -0.70 9.00 -0.18
C LEU A 122 -0.71 10.09 -1.27
N PRO A 123 0.13 11.13 -1.16
CA PRO A 123 0.23 12.21 -2.16
C PRO A 123 0.57 11.69 -3.56
N ASN A 124 1.39 10.64 -3.64
CA ASN A 124 1.73 9.95 -4.88
C ASN A 124 0.58 9.09 -5.47
N GLY A 125 -0.63 9.17 -4.92
CA GLY A 125 -1.82 8.47 -5.39
C GLY A 125 -1.92 7.00 -4.99
N GLN A 126 -0.92 6.44 -4.31
CA GLN A 126 -0.96 5.06 -3.80
C GLN A 126 -1.97 4.94 -2.67
N ILE A 127 -2.66 3.80 -2.58
CA ILE A 127 -3.52 3.48 -1.42
C ILE A 127 -2.80 2.52 -0.49
N CYS A 128 -2.36 3.07 0.65
CA CYS A 128 -1.94 2.29 1.78
C CYS A 128 -3.17 1.69 2.46
N ARG A 129 -3.17 0.38 2.63
CA ARG A 129 -4.13 -0.33 3.48
C ARG A 129 -3.52 -0.51 4.85
N SER A 130 -4.31 -0.89 5.83
CA SER A 130 -3.82 -1.28 7.13
C SER A 130 -4.15 -2.73 7.42
N TYR A 131 -3.40 -3.33 8.36
CA TYR A 131 -3.68 -4.66 8.88
C TYR A 131 -5.12 -4.78 9.38
N TYR A 132 -5.65 -3.75 10.06
CA TYR A 132 -7.05 -3.70 10.51
C TYR A 132 -8.06 -4.00 9.38
N CYS A 133 -7.86 -3.44 8.17
CA CYS A 133 -8.80 -3.67 7.07
C CYS A 133 -8.51 -4.94 6.26
N GLU A 134 -7.25 -5.38 6.23
CA GLU A 134 -6.85 -6.56 5.46
C GLU A 134 -7.15 -7.86 6.20
N SER A 135 -6.86 -7.92 7.51
CA SER A 135 -7.12 -9.09 8.36
C SER A 135 -8.58 -9.52 8.39
N ASN A 136 -9.52 -8.60 8.17
CA ASN A 136 -10.95 -8.87 8.22
C ASN A 136 -11.53 -9.45 6.91
N ARG A 137 -10.70 -9.72 5.88
CA ARG A 137 -11.18 -10.23 4.58
C ARG A 137 -10.75 -11.68 4.34
N LYS A 138 -11.72 -12.58 4.18
CA LYS A 138 -11.51 -14.02 3.88
C LYS A 138 -11.06 -14.33 2.44
N ARG A 139 -10.41 -13.39 1.72
CA ARG A 139 -10.05 -13.62 0.31
C ARG A 139 -8.68 -14.32 0.21
N LYS A 140 -8.64 -15.46 -0.46
CA LYS A 140 -7.44 -16.31 -0.66
C LYS A 140 -6.28 -15.61 -1.38
N HIS A 141 -6.55 -14.54 -2.14
CA HIS A 141 -5.56 -13.78 -2.91
C HIS A 141 -5.72 -12.28 -2.66
N GLN A 142 -5.58 -11.87 -1.39
CA GLN A 142 -5.65 -10.47 -1.05
C GLN A 142 -4.35 -9.78 -1.43
N ARG A 143 -4.45 -8.76 -2.29
CA ARG A 143 -3.35 -7.83 -2.52
C ARG A 143 -3.01 -7.12 -1.22
N VAL A 144 -1.82 -7.38 -0.71
CA VAL A 144 -1.23 -6.77 0.48
C VAL A 144 -0.70 -5.40 0.10
N SER A 145 -1.23 -4.34 0.70
CA SER A 145 -0.73 -2.97 0.49
C SER A 145 -0.60 -2.20 1.80
N ARG A 146 -0.31 -2.92 2.87
CA ARG A 146 -0.13 -2.41 4.24
C ARG A 146 1.31 -2.17 4.66
N ASN A 147 2.27 -2.56 3.83
CA ASN A 147 3.68 -2.34 4.11
C ASN A 147 4.13 -1.02 3.47
N VAL A 148 4.92 -0.26 4.20
CA VAL A 148 5.32 1.10 3.83
C VAL A 148 6.80 1.34 4.07
N LEU A 149 7.35 2.25 3.26
CA LEU A 149 8.57 2.98 3.57
C LEU A 149 8.19 4.20 4.42
N VAL A 150 8.78 4.31 5.60
CA VAL A 150 8.52 5.38 6.58
C VAL A 150 9.82 6.07 6.96
N THR A 151 9.76 7.38 7.21
CA THR A 151 10.90 8.15 7.72
C THR A 151 10.72 8.44 9.21
N ILE A 152 11.57 7.88 10.08
CA ILE A 152 11.56 8.09 11.53
C ILE A 152 12.92 8.65 11.93
N ASP A 153 12.94 9.78 12.64
CA ASP A 153 14.17 10.48 13.07
C ASP A 153 15.20 10.75 11.95
N GLY A 154 14.71 10.87 10.71
CA GLY A 154 15.54 11.12 9.52
C GLY A 154 16.12 9.85 8.88
N CYS A 155 15.85 8.67 9.44
CA CYS A 155 16.19 7.37 8.87
C CYS A 155 15.00 6.79 8.11
N GLU A 156 15.28 6.04 7.05
CA GLU A 156 14.27 5.33 6.27
C GLU A 156 14.18 3.88 6.75
N ASP A 157 12.98 3.49 7.16
CA ASP A 157 12.68 2.16 7.68
C ASP A 157 11.46 1.56 6.97
N TYR A 158 11.32 0.25 7.10
CA TYR A 158 10.17 -0.48 6.58
C TYR A 158 9.23 -0.83 7.71
N GLY A 159 7.93 -0.72 7.46
CA GLY A 159 6.92 -1.02 8.48
C GLY A 159 5.61 -1.53 7.92
N GLU A 160 4.87 -2.25 8.74
CA GLU A 160 3.49 -2.66 8.48
C GLU A 160 2.52 -1.74 9.22
N VAL A 161 1.65 -1.05 8.49
CA VAL A 161 0.63 -0.18 9.07
C VAL A 161 -0.47 -1.02 9.73
N GLN A 162 -0.67 -0.82 11.03
CA GLN A 162 -1.70 -1.51 11.80
C GLN A 162 -3.08 -0.87 11.59
N PHE A 163 -3.15 0.46 11.76
CA PHE A 163 -4.30 1.31 11.39
C PHE A 163 -3.93 2.78 11.44
N PHE A 164 -4.79 3.61 10.83
CA PHE A 164 -4.72 5.07 10.94
C PHE A 164 -5.77 5.58 11.94
N PHE A 165 -5.56 6.74 12.53
CA PHE A 165 -6.51 7.34 13.47
C PHE A 165 -6.29 8.85 13.59
N TYR A 166 -7.22 9.53 14.27
CA TYR A 166 -7.04 10.91 14.72
C TYR A 166 -6.81 10.96 16.21
N THR A 167 -5.91 11.84 16.64
CA THR A 167 -5.77 12.23 18.06
C THR A 167 -6.96 13.08 18.51
N GLN A 168 -7.03 13.40 19.81
CA GLN A 168 -8.04 14.35 20.32
C GLN A 168 -7.95 15.72 19.65
N SER A 169 -6.75 16.14 19.26
CA SER A 169 -6.48 17.40 18.57
C SER A 169 -6.76 17.34 17.06
N LEU A 170 -7.38 16.26 16.56
CA LEU A 170 -7.60 15.99 15.14
C LEU A 170 -6.31 15.89 14.31
N GLU A 171 -5.21 15.48 14.95
CA GLU A 171 -3.97 15.20 14.22
C GLU A 171 -4.02 13.79 13.64
N PRO A 172 -3.77 13.63 12.33
CA PRO A 172 -3.76 12.33 11.68
C PRO A 172 -2.49 11.55 12.05
N LYS A 173 -2.65 10.35 12.60
CA LYS A 173 -1.54 9.47 12.98
C LYS A 173 -1.73 8.07 12.41
N ALA A 174 -0.62 7.33 12.34
CA ALA A 174 -0.60 5.92 11.99
C ALA A 174 0.12 5.13 13.08
N ILE A 175 -0.35 3.91 13.34
CA ILE A 175 0.41 2.93 14.12
C ILE A 175 1.09 2.00 13.15
N ILE A 176 2.40 1.85 13.31
CA ILE A 176 3.25 1.03 12.44
C ILE A 176 4.01 0.03 13.32
N SER A 177 4.10 -1.21 12.85
CA SER A 177 5.04 -2.21 13.37
C SER A 177 6.23 -2.22 12.44
N LEU A 178 7.43 -1.89 12.91
CA LEU A 178 8.63 -1.88 12.08
C LEU A 178 9.10 -3.30 11.76
N TYR A 179 9.77 -3.42 10.62
CA TYR A 179 10.58 -4.57 10.29
C TYR A 179 11.95 -4.42 10.96
N ASP A 180 12.58 -5.55 11.27
CA ASP A 180 13.92 -5.53 11.84
C ASP A 180 14.95 -4.92 10.87
N PRO A 181 16.09 -4.46 11.38
CA PRO A 181 17.18 -3.98 10.55
C PRO A 181 17.56 -4.99 9.46
N ARG A 182 17.92 -4.47 8.28
CA ARG A 182 18.27 -5.32 7.14
C ARG A 182 19.46 -6.23 7.45
N ASN A 183 19.42 -7.42 6.89
CA ASN A 183 20.55 -8.34 6.89
C ASN A 183 21.67 -7.79 5.99
N GLU A 184 22.66 -7.14 6.60
CA GLU A 184 23.78 -6.50 5.88
C GLU A 184 24.63 -7.51 5.11
N GLU A 185 24.83 -8.71 5.63
CA GLU A 185 25.60 -9.74 4.94
C GLU A 185 24.93 -10.10 3.61
N LEU A 186 23.62 -10.35 3.60
CA LEU A 186 22.88 -10.63 2.38
C LEU A 186 22.85 -9.41 1.43
N TYR A 187 22.72 -8.21 1.99
CA TYR A 187 22.72 -6.98 1.21
C TYR A 187 24.06 -6.80 0.46
N GLU A 188 25.19 -6.97 1.13
CA GLU A 188 26.53 -6.89 0.54
C GLU A 188 26.77 -8.01 -0.49
N HIS A 189 26.44 -9.25 -0.15
CA HIS A 189 26.60 -10.41 -1.06
C HIS A 189 25.73 -10.28 -2.32
N SER A 190 24.54 -9.69 -2.20
CA SER A 190 23.65 -9.40 -3.32
C SER A 190 24.03 -8.15 -4.10
N ARG A 191 25.16 -7.49 -3.78
CA ARG A 191 25.60 -6.22 -4.37
C ARG A 191 24.53 -5.14 -4.24
N ASN A 192 24.04 -4.94 -3.02
CA ASN A 192 23.08 -3.90 -2.65
C ASN A 192 21.71 -4.05 -3.34
N THR A 193 21.33 -5.28 -3.72
CA THR A 193 20.09 -5.53 -4.48
C THR A 193 18.97 -6.05 -3.60
N VAL A 194 19.28 -6.93 -2.65
CA VAL A 194 18.28 -7.59 -1.80
C VAL A 194 18.39 -7.04 -0.39
N SER A 195 17.40 -6.23 0.00
CA SER A 195 17.20 -5.83 1.39
C SER A 195 16.22 -6.81 2.04
N ALA A 196 16.72 -7.69 2.91
CA ALA A 196 15.90 -8.65 3.64
C ALA A 196 15.88 -8.32 5.14
N CYS A 197 14.71 -8.44 5.75
CA CYS A 197 14.43 -8.09 7.13
C CYS A 197 13.55 -9.17 7.77
N GLU A 198 13.72 -9.41 9.07
CA GLU A 198 12.76 -10.17 9.85
C GLU A 198 11.54 -9.29 10.19
N PHE A 199 10.44 -9.94 10.56
CA PHE A 199 9.22 -9.25 10.96
C PHE A 199 8.41 -10.06 11.95
N GLU A 200 8.30 -9.50 13.15
CA GLU A 200 7.33 -9.93 14.14
C GLU A 200 6.31 -8.81 14.35
N ARG A 201 5.03 -9.10 14.05
CA ARG A 201 3.99 -8.08 14.21
C ARG A 201 3.85 -7.73 15.69
N TYR A 202 3.79 -6.44 15.98
CA TYR A 202 3.65 -5.85 17.31
C TYR A 202 4.89 -5.94 18.21
N SER A 203 6.03 -6.40 17.70
CA SER A 203 7.30 -6.41 18.46
C SER A 203 7.87 -5.00 18.61
N ASP A 204 7.90 -4.24 17.52
CA ASP A 204 8.45 -2.88 17.47
C ASP A 204 7.40 -1.90 16.93
N LEU A 205 6.60 -1.34 17.84
CA LEU A 205 5.48 -0.46 17.50
C LEU A 205 5.89 1.01 17.60
N HIS A 206 5.35 1.82 16.71
CA HIS A 206 5.54 3.27 16.71
C HIS A 206 4.25 4.00 16.32
N ILE A 207 3.98 5.13 16.97
CA ILE A 207 3.02 6.12 16.50
C ILE A 207 3.77 7.14 15.67
N VAL A 208 3.42 7.22 14.38
CA VAL A 208 4.03 8.18 13.46
C VAL A 208 3.00 9.17 12.94
N ASP A 209 3.51 10.33 12.53
CA ASP A 209 2.73 11.22 11.69
C ASP A 209 2.46 10.58 10.33
N VAL A 210 1.26 10.76 9.76
CA VAL A 210 0.95 10.18 8.44
C VAL A 210 1.89 10.69 7.33
N THR A 211 2.48 11.87 7.50
CA THR A 211 3.46 12.45 6.57
C THR A 211 4.83 11.77 6.59
N ALA A 212 5.10 10.95 7.62
CA ALA A 212 6.27 10.09 7.69
C ALA A 212 6.20 8.95 6.66
N ILE A 213 5.00 8.53 6.27
CA ILE A 213 4.80 7.46 5.28
C ILE A 213 5.05 8.02 3.88
N LYS A 214 6.09 7.49 3.22
CA LYS A 214 6.56 7.95 1.90
C LYS A 214 5.95 7.15 0.75
N ALA A 215 5.95 5.84 0.88
CA ALA A 215 5.49 4.95 -0.18
C ALA A 215 4.93 3.64 0.36
N VAL A 216 4.04 3.02 -0.41
CA VAL A 216 3.59 1.65 -0.21
C VAL A 216 4.55 0.72 -0.92
N ILE A 217 5.23 -0.13 -0.14
CA ILE A 217 6.15 -1.15 -0.63
C ILE A 217 5.46 -2.52 -0.63
N SER A 218 6.14 -3.50 -1.23
CA SER A 218 5.76 -4.89 -1.14
C SER A 218 6.83 -5.64 -0.38
N MET A 219 6.49 -6.23 0.76
CA MET A 219 7.38 -7.17 1.45
C MET A 219 6.99 -8.56 1.00
N GLN A 220 7.95 -9.32 0.46
CA GLN A 220 7.73 -10.66 -0.03
C GLN A 220 8.47 -11.66 0.86
N PRO A 221 7.85 -12.78 1.24
CA PRO A 221 8.56 -13.81 1.98
C PRO A 221 9.70 -14.34 1.11
N MET A 222 10.79 -14.74 1.74
CA MET A 222 11.89 -15.36 1.02
C MET A 222 11.39 -16.57 0.21
N PRO A 223 11.92 -16.76 -1.00
CA PRO A 223 11.45 -17.83 -1.86
C PRO A 223 11.82 -19.20 -1.27
N PRO A 224 11.09 -20.28 -1.60
CA PRO A 224 11.31 -21.61 -1.01
C PRO A 224 12.69 -22.22 -1.25
N TRP A 225 13.47 -21.66 -2.18
CA TRP A 225 14.82 -22.10 -2.52
C TRP A 225 15.91 -21.28 -1.82
N ALA A 226 15.54 -20.25 -1.05
CA ALA A 226 16.48 -19.51 -0.21
C ALA A 226 17.08 -20.42 0.87
N PRO A 227 18.28 -20.09 1.39
CA PRO A 227 18.82 -20.73 2.58
C PRO A 227 17.78 -20.79 3.71
N GLU A 228 17.74 -21.92 4.43
CA GLU A 228 16.78 -22.14 5.51
C GLU A 228 16.89 -21.09 6.62
N GLU A 229 18.10 -20.56 6.85
CA GLU A 229 18.39 -19.45 7.76
C GLU A 229 17.63 -18.16 7.43
N LEU A 230 17.14 -18.03 6.19
CA LEU A 230 16.38 -16.87 5.71
C LEU A 230 14.88 -17.18 5.57
N SER A 231 14.38 -18.31 6.08
CA SER A 231 12.97 -18.71 5.91
C SER A 231 11.99 -17.70 6.47
N ASP A 232 12.36 -17.04 7.57
CA ASP A 232 11.52 -16.09 8.29
C ASP A 232 11.78 -14.64 7.84
N HIS A 233 12.72 -14.44 6.91
CA HIS A 233 13.02 -13.14 6.34
C HIS A 233 12.02 -12.76 5.24
N TRP A 234 11.84 -11.45 5.08
CA TRP A 234 11.06 -10.80 4.06
C TRP A 234 11.98 -9.88 3.28
N PHE A 235 11.89 -9.90 1.95
CA PHE A 235 12.64 -8.96 1.13
C PHE A 235 11.74 -7.86 0.57
N VAL A 236 12.30 -6.67 0.49
CA VAL A 236 11.61 -5.47 0.02
C VAL A 236 11.56 -5.48 -1.50
N VAL A 237 10.38 -5.19 -2.04
CA VAL A 237 10.17 -4.88 -3.45
C VAL A 237 9.48 -3.53 -3.51
N GLU A 238 10.25 -2.53 -3.89
CA GLU A 238 9.69 -1.23 -4.26
C GLU A 238 8.92 -1.38 -5.57
N LYS A 239 7.72 -0.79 -5.62
CA LYS A 239 6.95 -0.78 -6.85
C LYS A 239 7.58 0.21 -7.82
N SER A 240 8.48 -0.28 -8.65
CA SER A 240 9.11 0.50 -9.72
C SER A 240 8.05 1.12 -10.64
N GLY A 241 8.22 2.39 -10.99
CA GLY A 241 7.33 3.11 -11.92
C GLY A 241 6.12 3.81 -11.27
N LEU A 242 6.05 3.90 -9.94
CA LEU A 242 5.05 4.71 -9.23
C LEU A 242 5.56 6.06 -8.69
N GLU A 243 6.87 6.32 -8.77
CA GLU A 243 7.44 7.64 -8.42
C GLU A 243 6.94 8.73 -9.38
N ASP A 244 6.60 8.36 -10.62
CA ASP A 244 6.08 9.22 -11.67
C ASP A 244 4.55 9.10 -11.87
N VAL A 245 3.79 8.70 -10.84
CA VAL A 245 2.32 8.59 -10.93
C VAL A 245 1.68 9.93 -11.30
N GLU A 246 2.25 11.03 -10.79
CA GLU A 246 1.84 12.39 -11.18
C GLU A 246 1.97 12.58 -12.69
N ILE A 247 3.02 12.09 -13.35
CA ILE A 247 3.24 12.19 -14.82
C ILE A 247 2.23 11.37 -15.63
N THR A 248 1.67 10.32 -15.03
CA THR A 248 0.65 9.48 -15.68
C THR A 248 -0.78 9.95 -15.45
N GLY A 249 -1.00 10.98 -14.60
CA GLY A 249 -2.33 11.43 -14.18
C GLY A 249 -3.14 10.34 -13.49
N TRP A 250 -2.46 9.35 -12.91
CA TRP A 250 -3.10 8.12 -12.45
C TRP A 250 -3.39 8.22 -10.95
N GLN A 251 -4.58 7.79 -10.54
CA GLN A 251 -4.91 7.59 -9.13
C GLN A 251 -5.39 6.17 -8.98
N GLU A 252 -5.01 5.49 -7.89
CA GLU A 252 -5.52 4.15 -7.66
C GLU A 252 -7.05 4.19 -7.55
N PRO A 253 -7.79 3.52 -8.45
CA PRO A 253 -9.22 3.63 -8.49
C PRO A 253 -9.77 3.12 -7.17
N LEU A 254 -10.52 4.00 -6.53
CA LEU A 254 -11.29 3.72 -5.35
C LEU A 254 -12.36 2.74 -5.80
N VAL A 255 -12.19 1.45 -5.53
CA VAL A 255 -13.23 0.45 -5.82
C VAL A 255 -14.43 0.81 -4.93
N GLY A 256 -15.32 1.63 -5.46
CA GLY A 256 -16.63 1.90 -4.92
C GLY A 256 -17.51 0.71 -5.26
N GLY A 257 -17.95 -0.04 -4.25
CA GLY A 257 -18.93 -1.11 -4.43
C GLY A 257 -18.50 -2.50 -3.98
N ASP A 258 -17.71 -2.64 -2.92
CA ASP A 258 -17.97 -3.79 -2.03
C ASP A 258 -19.13 -3.30 -1.14
N GLN A 259 -20.36 -3.78 -1.40
CA GLN A 259 -21.45 -3.71 -0.44
C GLN A 259 -20.89 -4.35 0.84
N ASP A 260 -20.78 -3.51 1.86
CA ASP A 260 -20.26 -3.86 3.16
C ASP A 260 -21.30 -4.77 3.86
N ASP A 261 -21.33 -6.06 3.51
CA ASP A 261 -22.00 -7.09 4.30
C ASP A 261 -21.13 -7.36 5.53
N TYR A 262 -21.21 -6.46 6.50
CA TYR A 262 -20.74 -6.67 7.86
C TYR A 262 -21.71 -7.64 8.55
N GLU A 263 -21.57 -8.95 8.31
CA GLU A 263 -22.15 -9.92 9.23
C GLU A 263 -21.34 -9.89 10.53
N GLU A 264 -22.01 -9.38 11.55
CA GLU A 264 -21.63 -9.45 12.96
C GLU A 264 -21.40 -10.93 13.30
N ALA A 265 -20.14 -11.32 13.49
CA ALA A 265 -19.82 -12.59 14.12
C ALA A 265 -20.17 -12.44 15.61
N ASP A 266 -21.45 -12.63 15.90
CA ASP A 266 -21.93 -12.99 17.23
C ASP A 266 -21.34 -14.37 17.54
N ALA A 267 -20.42 -14.42 18.50
CA ALA A 267 -19.96 -15.66 19.10
C ALA A 267 -19.49 -15.36 20.53
N SER A 268 -20.45 -15.54 21.43
CA SER A 268 -20.38 -15.97 22.84
C SER A 268 -19.00 -16.08 23.50
#